data_AF-A0A7W1CXW9-F1
#
_entry.id   AF-A0A7W1CXW9-F1
#
_cell.length_a   1.000
_cell.length_b   1.000
_cell.length_c   1.000
_cell.angle_alpha   90.00
_cell.angle_beta   90.00
_cell.angle_gamma   90.00
#
_symmetry.space_group_name_H-M   'P 1'
#
loop_
_entity.id
_entity.type
_entity.pdbx_description
1 polymer ?
#
loop_
_entity_poly.entity_id
_entity_poly.type
_entity_poly.pdbx_seq_one_letter_code
_entity_poly.pdbx_strand_id
1 'polypeptide(L)' 'MRTLIGNTIVGLILLFLTNLFLADDIPINIITVLICAILGVFGWALVLIFHLLGIAF' A
#
# COMPACT_ATOMS: atom_id res chain seq x y z
N MET A 1 20.87 4.18 2.32
CA MET A 1 19.86 5.16 2.79
C MET A 1 18.91 5.63 1.68
N ARG A 2 19.40 6.17 0.55
CA ARG A 2 18.55 6.71 -0.54
C ARG A 2 17.52 5.71 -1.09
N THR A 3 17.89 4.44 -1.24
CA THR A 3 17.03 3.37 -1.77
C THR A 3 15.89 2.97 -0.82
N LEU A 4 16.11 3.01 0.50
CA LEU A 4 15.06 2.72 1.49
C LEU A 4 13.97 3.80 1.50
N ILE A 5 14.37 5.07 1.50
CA ILE A 5 13.45 6.20 1.46
C ILE A 5 12.64 6.17 0.16
N GLY A 6 13.31 5.89 -0.97
CA GLY A 6 12.64 5.70 -2.26
C GLY A 6 11.60 4.58 -2.21
N ASN A 7 11.92 3.43 -1.64
CA ASN A 7 10.98 2.30 -1.54
C ASN A 7 9.75 2.64 -0.70
N THR A 8 9.93 3.34 0.43
CA THR A 8 8.83 3.82 1.29
C THR A 8 7.93 4.80 0.54
N ILE A 9 8.51 5.80 -0.13
CA ILE A 9 7.74 6.80 -0.88
C ILE A 9 6.97 6.15 -2.03
N VAL A 10 7.62 5.24 -2.78
CA VAL A 10 6.97 4.52 -3.88
C VAL A 10 5.84 3.64 -3.37
N GLY A 11 6.01 2.91 -2.26
CA GLY A 11 4.94 2.10 -1.67
C GLY A 11 3.70 2.92 -1.28
N LEU A 12 3.90 4.10 -0.68
CA LEU A 12 2.80 5.00 -0.34
C LEU A 12 2.13 5.58 -1.59
N ILE A 13 2.91 6.04 -2.58
CA ILE A 13 2.37 6.56 -3.85
C ILE A 13 1.54 5.49 -4.57
N LEU A 14 2.03 4.25 -4.60
CA LEU A 14 1.31 3.13 -5.20
C LEU A 14 -0.01 2.86 -4.49
N LEU A 15 -0.06 2.92 -3.15
CA LEU A 15 -1.30 2.73 -2.38
C LEU A 15 -2.38 3.74 -2.80
N PHE A 16 -2.03 5.03 -2.85
CA PHE A 16 -2.96 6.08 -3.27
C PHE A 16 -3.32 5.98 -4.76
N LEU A 17 -2.37 5.63 -5.64
CA LEU A 17 -2.64 5.40 -7.06
C LEU A 17 -3.61 4.25 -7.26
N THR A 18 -3.43 3.13 -6.56
CA THR A 18 -4.36 2.00 -6.68
C THR A 18 -5.75 2.39 -6.21
N ASN A 19 -5.87 3.09 -5.09
CA ASN A 19 -7.18 3.57 -4.62
C ASN A 19 -7.83 4.55 -5.62
N LEU A 20 -7.04 5.41 -6.30
CA LEU A 20 -7.54 6.34 -7.31
C LEU A 20 -8.02 5.66 -8.60
N PHE A 21 -7.35 4.60 -9.05
CA PHE A 21 -7.61 3.97 -10.35
C PHE A 21 -8.47 2.71 -10.30
N LEU A 22 -8.43 1.92 -9.22
CA LEU A 22 -9.16 0.65 -9.15
C LEU A 22 -10.65 0.82 -8.80
N ALA A 23 -11.10 2.01 -8.38
CA ALA A 23 -12.47 2.30 -7.94
C ALA A 23 -13.00 1.43 -6.76
N ASP A 24 -12.25 0.40 -6.37
CA ASP A 24 -12.42 -0.31 -5.11
C ASP A 24 -11.79 0.52 -3.99
N ASP A 25 -12.62 0.91 -3.01
CA ASP A 25 -12.23 1.67 -1.83
C ASP A 25 -11.36 0.81 -0.90
N ILE A 26 -10.11 0.54 -1.30
CA ILE A 26 -9.10 -0.01 -0.38
C ILE A 26 -9.05 0.95 0.81
N PRO A 27 -9.43 0.53 2.03
CA PRO A 27 -9.57 1.44 3.15
C PRO A 27 -8.20 1.95 3.57
N ILE A 28 -7.94 3.21 3.24
CA ILE A 28 -6.72 3.93 3.62
C ILE A 28 -6.79 4.25 5.12
N ASN A 29 -6.45 3.27 5.93
CA ASN A 29 -6.36 3.39 7.38
C ASN A 29 -4.90 3.46 7.85
N ILE A 30 -4.70 3.83 9.12
CA ILE A 30 -3.35 3.92 9.72
C ILE A 30 -2.55 2.61 9.56
N ILE A 31 -3.20 1.44 9.58
CA ILE A 31 -2.54 0.15 9.45
C ILE A 31 -1.98 -0.04 8.03
N THR A 32 -2.81 0.17 7.00
CA THR A 32 -2.39 0.06 5.58
C THR A 32 -1.25 1.02 5.24
N VAL A 33 -1.32 2.25 5.76
CA VAL A 33 -0.28 3.26 5.61
C VAL A 33 1.00 2.84 6.31
N LEU A 34 0.94 2.31 7.54
CA LEU A 34 2.11 1.81 8.27
C LEU A 34 2.76 0.60 7.58
N ILE A 35 1.96 -0.34 7.07
CA ILE A 35 2.43 -1.50 6.31
C ILE A 35 3.20 -1.02 5.07
N CYS A 36 2.63 -0.10 4.29
CA CYS A 36 3.30 0.47 3.12
C CYS A 36 4.52 1.34 3.51
N ALA A 37 4.49 2.03 4.64
CA ALA A 37 5.61 2.87 5.07
C ALA A 37 6.84 2.04 5.48
N ILE A 38 6.63 0.91 6.14
CA ILE A 38 7.68 0.02 6.65
C ILE A 38 8.20 -0.91 5.55
N LEU A 39 7.29 -1.52 4.77
CA LEU A 39 7.65 -2.53 3.76
C LEU A 39 7.78 -1.94 2.34
N GLY A 40 7.37 -0.69 2.13
CA GLY A 40 7.40 -0.02 0.82
C GLY A 40 6.52 -0.71 -0.20
N VAL A 41 7.07 -0.97 -1.39
CA VAL A 41 6.38 -1.67 -2.49
C VAL A 41 5.88 -3.04 -2.07
N PHE A 42 6.62 -3.74 -1.20
CA PHE A 42 6.22 -5.07 -0.73
C PHE A 42 4.98 -4.99 0.18
N GLY A 43 4.86 -3.92 0.97
CA GLY A 43 3.70 -3.65 1.81
C GLY A 43 2.46 -3.35 0.97
N TRP A 44 2.62 -2.54 -0.08
CA TRP A 44 1.56 -2.28 -1.05
C TRP A 44 1.04 -3.57 -1.70
N ALA A 45 1.94 -4.46 -2.16
CA ALA A 45 1.54 -5.73 -2.77
C ALA A 45 0.78 -6.61 -1.78
N LEU A 46 1.20 -6.63 -0.51
CA LEU A 46 0.53 -7.35 0.57
C LEU A 46 -0.90 -6.83 0.81
N VAL A 47 -1.06 -5.50 0.87
CA VAL A 47 -2.38 -4.88 1.03
C VAL A 47 -3.29 -5.23 -0.14
N LEU A 48 -2.79 -5.16 -1.37
CA LEU A 48 -3.57 -5.55 -2.55
C LEU A 48 -3.99 -7.01 -2.53
N ILE A 49 -3.07 -7.92 -2.17
CA ILE A 49 -3.38 -9.35 -2.11
C ILE A 49 -4.46 -9.62 -1.06
N PHE A 50 -4.35 -9.01 0.13
CA PHE A 50 -5.36 -9.16 1.17
C PHE A 50 -6.72 -8.56 0.79
N HIS A 51 -6.71 -7.42 0.09
CA HIS A 51 -7.90 -6.79 -0.44
C HIS A 51 -8.60 -7.70 -1.47
N LEU A 52 -7.84 -8.22 -2.45
CA LEU A 52 -8.36 -9.13 -3.47
C LEU A 52 -8.89 -10.46 -2.89
N LEU A 53 -8.32 -10.92 -1.77
CA LEU A 53 -8.79 -12.10 -1.05
C LEU A 53 -10.04 -11.83 -0.18
N GLY A 54 -10.42 -10.58 0.03
CA GLY A 54 -11.54 -10.19 0.91
C GLY A 54 -11.31 -10.51 2.40
N ILE A 55 -10.05 -10.75 2.80
CA ILE A 55 -9.70 -11.19 4.16
C ILE A 55 -9.49 -9.99 5.09
N ALA A 56 -8.94 -8.89 4.57
CA ALA A 56 -8.78 -7.65 5.31
C ALA A 56 -8.40 -6.50 4.38
N PHE A 57 -8.84 -5.30 4.79
CA PHE A 57 -8.69 -3.99 4.16
C PHE A 57 -9.45 -3.90 2.87
#